data_AF-A0A4Q3SE20-F1
#
_entry.id   AF-A0A4Q3SE20-F1
#
_cell.length_a   1.000
_cell.length_b   1.000
_cell.length_c   1.000
_cell.angle_alpha   90.00
_cell.angle_beta   90.00
_cell.angle_gamma   90.00
#
_symmetry.space_group_name_H-M   'P 1'
#
loop_
_entity.id
_entity.type
_entity.pdbx_description
1 polymer ?
#
loop_
_entity_poly.entity_id
_entity_poly.type
_entity_poly.pdbx_seq_one_letter_code
_entity_poly.pdbx_strand_id
1 'polypeptide(L)' 'TEEVKEYISANDIPYNPLHDRGFISIGCAPCTRAIRPGEDFRAGRWWWEDATKKECGLHETVARN' A
#
# COMPACT_ATOMS: atom_id res chain seq x y z
N THR A 1 -4.33 -0.77 10.53
CA THR A 1 -4.16 0.59 9.97
C THR A 1 -4.95 1.65 10.72
N GLU A 2 -5.76 1.29 11.72
CA GLU A 2 -6.69 2.25 12.35
C GLU A 2 -5.96 3.33 13.15
N GLU A 3 -4.93 2.99 13.93
CA GLU A 3 -4.09 3.96 14.64
C GLU A 3 -3.53 5.06 13.73
N VAL A 4 -3.08 4.69 12.51
CA VAL A 4 -2.56 5.65 11.52
C VAL A 4 -3.65 6.60 11.03
N LYS A 5 -4.86 6.08 10.77
CA LYS A 5 -6.00 6.89 10.32
C LYS A 5 -6.47 7.85 11.41
N GLU A 6 -6.54 7.38 12.65
CA GLU A 6 -6.88 8.19 13.82
C GLU A 6 -5.89 9.34 13.98
N TYR A 7 -4.58 9.05 13.86
CA TYR A 7 -3.55 10.08 13.93
C TYR A 7 -3.66 11.12 12.80
N ILE A 8 -3.92 10.67 11.56
CA ILE A 8 -4.13 11.57 10.42
C ILE A 8 -5.32 12.50 10.68
N SER A 9 -6.45 11.96 11.14
CA SER A 9 -7.66 12.73 11.41
C SER A 9 -7.50 13.69 12.59
N ALA A 10 -6.80 13.28 13.66
CA ALA A 10 -6.63 14.10 14.85
C ALA A 10 -5.70 15.32 14.63
N ASN A 11 -4.85 15.25 13.60
CA ASN A 11 -3.83 16.26 13.30
C ASN A 11 -4.08 16.97 11.95
N ASP A 12 -5.25 16.77 11.33
CA ASP A 12 -5.61 17.34 10.02
C ASP A 12 -4.52 17.13 8.95
N ILE A 13 -3.89 15.94 8.94
CA ILE A 13 -2.78 15.66 8.03
C ILE A 13 -3.36 15.39 6.64
N PRO A 14 -2.89 16.10 5.59
CA PRO A 14 -3.31 15.79 4.23
C PRO A 14 -2.81 14.40 3.83
N TYR A 15 -3.72 13.57 3.32
CA TYR A 15 -3.45 12.22 2.84
C TYR A 15 -3.92 12.05 1.40
N ASN A 16 -3.55 10.92 0.78
CA ASN A 16 -3.92 10.64 -0.61
C ASN A 16 -5.42 10.27 -0.72
N PRO A 17 -6.25 10.97 -1.53
CA PRO A 17 -7.68 10.68 -1.69
C PRO A 17 -8.00 9.28 -2.23
N LEU A 18 -7.01 8.56 -2.77
CA LEU A 18 -7.19 7.16 -3.18
C LEU A 18 -7.45 6.23 -1.99
N HIS A 19 -7.03 6.61 -0.78
CA HIS A 19 -7.35 5.84 0.43
C HIS A 19 -8.87 5.70 0.63
N ASP A 20 -9.65 6.74 0.29
CA ASP A 20 -11.12 6.72 0.35
C ASP A 20 -11.75 5.80 -0.71
N ARG A 21 -11.00 5.45 -1.75
CA ARG A 21 -11.42 4.55 -2.83
C ARG A 21 -10.95 3.11 -2.62
N GLY A 22 -10.51 2.77 -1.41
CA GLY A 22 -10.06 1.42 -1.05
C GLY A 22 -8.61 1.09 -1.40
N PHE A 23 -7.80 2.09 -1.80
CA PHE A 23 -6.37 1.90 -2.01
C PHE A 23 -5.62 2.05 -0.69
N ILE A 24 -5.56 0.98 0.11
CA ILE A 24 -4.90 1.02 1.44
C ILE A 24 -3.36 1.09 1.32
N SER A 25 -2.77 0.40 0.35
CA SER A 25 -1.33 0.46 0.04
C SER A 25 -1.12 0.97 -1.38
N ILE A 26 -0.53 2.17 -1.51
CA ILE A 26 -0.38 2.88 -2.80
C ILE A 26 1.06 2.72 -3.33
N GLY A 27 1.20 2.30 -4.58
CA GLY A 27 2.46 2.29 -5.33
C GLY A 27 2.27 2.87 -6.73
N CYS A 28 3.01 2.36 -7.73
CA CYS A 28 2.82 2.75 -9.13
C CYS A 28 1.44 2.31 -9.65
N ALA A 29 0.84 3.11 -10.53
CA ALA A 29 -0.47 2.88 -11.12
C ALA A 29 -0.70 1.46 -11.69
N PRO A 30 0.21 0.85 -12.48
CA PRO A 30 -0.05 -0.48 -13.05
C PRO A 30 0.00 -1.60 -12.01
N CYS A 31 0.68 -1.39 -10.87
CA CYS A 31 0.94 -2.43 -9.86
C CYS A 31 0.17 -2.22 -8.55
N THR A 32 -0.90 -1.42 -8.59
CA THR A 32 -1.72 -1.08 -7.43
C THR A 32 -3.20 -1.15 -7.79
N ARG A 33 -3.99 -1.87 -6.99
CA ARG A 33 -5.46 -1.85 -7.04
C ARG A 33 -6.07 -1.61 -5.66
N ALA A 34 -7.33 -1.21 -5.64
CA ALA A 34 -8.13 -1.22 -4.42
C ALA A 34 -8.31 -2.66 -3.90
N ILE A 35 -8.40 -2.81 -2.58
CA ILE A 35 -8.63 -4.10 -1.93
C ILE A 35 -10.09 -4.27 -1.53
N ARG A 36 -10.53 -5.52 -1.36
CA ARG A 36 -11.87 -5.83 -0.85
C ARG A 36 -11.87 -5.91 0.69
N PRO A 37 -13.03 -5.74 1.35
CA PRO A 37 -13.13 -5.97 2.79
C PRO A 37 -12.63 -7.37 3.16
N GLY A 38 -11.74 -7.44 4.16
CA GLY A 38 -11.13 -8.70 4.62
C GLY A 38 -9.88 -9.15 3.86
N GLU A 39 -9.51 -8.49 2.75
CA GLU A 39 -8.21 -8.72 2.11
C GLU A 39 -7.07 -8.10 2.94
N ASP A 40 -5.86 -8.67 2.83
CA ASP A 40 -4.66 -8.11 3.41
C ASP A 40 -4.41 -6.66 2.93
N PHE A 41 -3.86 -5.81 3.79
CA PHE A 41 -3.68 -4.38 3.49
C PHE A 41 -2.77 -4.11 2.27
N ARG A 42 -1.87 -5.05 1.91
CA ARG A 42 -1.06 -5.00 0.69
C ARG A 42 -1.53 -5.95 -0.41
N ALA A 43 -2.69 -6.59 -0.29
CA ALA A 43 -3.24 -7.46 -1.33
C ALA A 43 -3.43 -6.76 -2.69
N GLY A 44 -3.53 -5.43 -2.69
CA GLY A 44 -3.61 -4.62 -3.90
C GLY A 44 -2.29 -4.40 -4.63
N ARG A 45 -1.14 -4.72 -4.02
CA ARG A 45 0.20 -4.57 -4.61
C ARG A 45 0.64 -5.86 -5.27
N TRP A 46 1.08 -5.78 -6.53
CA TRP A 46 1.47 -6.95 -7.35
C TRP A 46 0.44 -8.09 -7.25
N TRP A 47 -0.84 -7.72 -7.37
CA TRP A 47 -1.97 -8.59 -7.06
C TRP A 47 -2.09 -9.84 -7.96
N TRP A 48 -1.35 -9.87 -9.08
CA TRP A 48 -1.27 -10.98 -10.03
C TRP A 48 -0.02 -11.86 -9.83
N GLU A 49 0.92 -11.44 -8.98
CA GLU A 49 2.26 -12.05 -8.86
C GLU A 49 2.32 -13.05 -7.69
N ASP A 50 3.37 -13.86 -7.67
CA ASP A 50 3.67 -14.78 -6.56
C ASP A 50 3.74 -14.03 -5.21
N ALA A 51 3.11 -14.62 -4.19
CA ALA A 51 3.04 -14.02 -2.87
C ALA A 51 4.40 -13.80 -2.19
N THR A 52 5.43 -14.52 -2.63
CA THR A 52 6.81 -14.38 -2.15
C THR A 52 7.54 -13.17 -2.74
N LYS A 53 7.05 -12.57 -3.84
CA LYS A 53 7.70 -11.46 -4.57
C LYS A 53 6.96 -10.13 -4.39
N LYS A 54 6.59 -9.83 -3.14
CA LYS A 54 5.82 -8.63 -2.80
C LYS A 54 6.67 -7.48 -2.25
N GLU A 55 7.99 -7.52 -2.33
CA GLU A 55 8.85 -6.38 -2.01
C GLU A 55 9.45 -5.76 -3.27
N CYS A 56 9.43 -4.42 -3.35
CA CYS A 56 10.13 -3.74 -4.44
C CYS A 56 11.62 -3.59 -4.10
N GLY A 57 12.43 -3.37 -5.14
CA GLY A 57 13.85 -3.10 -4.99
C GLY A 57 14.24 -1.82 -4.22
N LEU A 58 13.28 -1.06 -3.66
CA LEU A 58 13.59 -0.05 -2.63
C LEU A 58 13.94 -0.67 -1.27
N HIS A 59 13.52 -1.92 -1.05
CA HIS A 59 13.75 -2.66 0.19
C HIS A 59 14.92 -3.65 0.05
N GLU A 60 15.50 -3.77 -1.15
CA GLU A 60 16.74 -4.52 -1.36
C GLU A 60 17.90 -3.70 -0.80
N THR A 61 18.55 -4.20 0.24
CA THR A 61 19.75 -3.62 0.85
C THR A 61 21.04 -4.08 0.19
N VAL A 62 20.96 -4.93 -0.84
CA VAL A 62 22.14 -5.38 -1.59
C VAL A 62 22.53 -4.26 -2.56
N ALA A 63 23.73 -3.71 -2.34
CA ALA A 63 24.31 -2.69 -3.22
C ALA A 63 24.26 -3.16 -4.68
N ARG A 64 23.71 -2.32 -5.55
CA ARG A 64 23.80 -2.54 -7.00
C ARG A 64 25.27 -2.37 -7.39
N ASN A 65 25.93 -3.48 -7.72
CA ASN A 65 27.25 -3.46 -8.39
C ASN A 65 27.12 -2.87 -9.79
#